data_AF-A0A8J7CUL4-F1
#
_entry.id   AF-A0A8J7CUL4-F1
#
_cell.length_a   1.000
_cell.length_b   1.000
_cell.length_c   1.000
_cell.angle_alpha   90.00
_cell.angle_beta   90.00
_cell.angle_gamma   90.00
#
_symmetry.space_group_name_H-M   'P 1'
#
loop_
_entity.id
_entity.type
_entity.pdbx_description
1 polymer ?
#
loop_
_entity_poly.entity_id
_entity_poly.type
_entity_poly.pdbx_seq_one_letter_code
_entity_poly.pdbx_strand_id
1 'polypeptide(L)'
;MSLCINPVCPKPNNQDNDKHRFCQSCGSPLELPGRYRVIRLLSDKTGFGKVYEAYAKDKPKILKVLQENLSADAAVITIFQREAAVFGQLNHPGIPKIDSYFQYQTRNGLMLHCIVMEKIDGFNLEQWMNQQQYQPISQTQAIAWLQQLAEILNLVHSKQHLHQDIKPSNIMLRPNGQLVLINFGTSAEVSRQYLAQFNNSGGMTSIISSSYGTLEQINGKIVPQSDFFALGRTFVFLLTGRHPLDMYDARHNLLHWQSFAAHVSPLLLDLIDWLMATNVEKRPINAQEILQYLGEIERQETKFYVENNAQKKQFYPTITKTQTEKKLTFTALFAALLVSLGLIGVIALGMRSPKISSLITQTQSPERKGKIDFFTYKEGKDSQGKTAEFSIAILSTEYKWLLGSNFQIKHNDKVVSIDFLKLSLEQNGIQKIMEYPTEIISVGISACEGNLSVAQRRALERAKQIQILAKKLFSNTSSVKGYRLLNLGKFQRSDCQSSQDITVYQRSIIIIGVRKKSKGVILDEALRDRLINQPFADFKLDDYSLGSIDKFITIRQPILIPGKR
;
A
#
# COMPACT_ATOMS: atom_id res chain seq x y z
N MET A 1 17.47 -18.66 20.02
CA MET A 1 16.64 -17.90 20.97
C MET A 1 15.20 -18.32 20.83
N SER A 2 14.68 -18.98 21.86
CA SER A 2 13.36 -19.57 21.92
C SER A 2 12.37 -18.51 22.41
N LEU A 3 11.30 -18.32 21.66
CA LEU A 3 10.28 -17.32 21.94
C LEU A 3 9.10 -17.94 22.67
N CYS A 4 8.69 -17.32 23.79
CA CYS A 4 7.44 -17.68 24.45
C CYS A 4 6.24 -17.07 23.71
N ILE A 5 5.25 -17.91 23.36
CA ILE A 5 4.02 -17.45 22.70
C ILE A 5 2.92 -16.97 23.68
N ASN A 6 3.21 -16.94 24.98
CA ASN A 6 2.25 -16.41 25.96
C ASN A 6 2.10 -14.89 25.75
N PRO A 7 0.91 -14.39 25.38
CA PRO A 7 0.70 -12.98 25.03
C PRO A 7 0.93 -12.03 26.21
N VAL A 8 0.82 -12.50 27.45
CA VAL A 8 1.06 -11.67 28.66
C VAL A 8 2.45 -11.87 29.26
N CYS A 9 3.36 -12.54 28.54
CA CYS A 9 4.73 -12.71 29.00
C CYS A 9 5.47 -11.36 29.03
N PRO A 10 6.09 -10.94 30.15
CA PRO A 10 6.78 -9.65 30.20
C PRO A 10 8.09 -9.64 29.41
N LYS A 11 8.76 -10.79 29.26
CA LYS A 11 9.97 -10.94 28.45
C LYS A 11 9.93 -12.24 27.63
N PRO A 12 9.18 -12.26 26.51
CA PRO A 12 8.96 -13.49 25.73
C PRO A 12 10.21 -14.00 25.03
N ASN A 13 11.17 -13.13 24.71
CA ASN A 13 12.43 -13.47 24.05
C ASN A 13 13.63 -13.43 25.03
N ASN A 14 13.50 -14.09 26.19
CA ASN A 14 14.59 -14.16 27.15
C ASN A 14 15.74 -15.05 26.62
N GLN A 15 17.00 -14.63 26.78
CA GLN A 15 18.19 -15.35 26.32
C GLN A 15 18.29 -16.75 26.92
N ASP A 16 17.89 -16.90 28.18
CA ASP A 16 17.95 -18.18 28.86
C ASP A 16 16.86 -19.17 28.40
N ASN A 17 15.88 -18.73 27.62
CA ASN A 17 14.82 -19.62 27.15
C ASN A 17 15.39 -20.79 26.34
N ASP A 18 16.50 -20.64 25.61
CA ASP A 18 17.05 -21.71 24.76
C ASP A 18 17.40 -23.00 25.52
N LYS A 19 17.88 -22.87 26.76
CA LYS A 19 18.34 -24.01 27.57
C LYS A 19 17.26 -24.58 28.50
N HIS A 20 16.06 -24.01 28.49
CA HIS A 20 15.02 -24.34 29.44
C HIS A 20 13.73 -24.84 28.77
N ARG A 21 13.00 -25.72 29.47
CA ARG A 21 11.70 -26.23 29.04
C ARG A 21 10.56 -25.23 29.25
N PHE A 22 10.74 -24.31 30.20
CA PHE A 22 9.77 -23.28 30.57
C PHE A 22 10.37 -21.89 30.37
N CYS A 23 9.50 -20.93 30.04
CA CYS A 23 9.90 -19.55 29.85
C CYS A 23 10.41 -18.97 31.17
N GLN A 24 11.61 -18.40 31.14
CA GLN A 24 12.26 -17.85 32.34
C GLN A 24 11.60 -16.56 32.84
N SER A 25 10.65 -16.01 32.09
CA SER A 25 9.93 -14.78 32.45
C SER A 25 8.53 -15.01 32.97
N CYS A 26 7.82 -16.06 32.55
CA CYS A 26 6.42 -16.29 32.91
C CYS A 26 6.08 -17.75 33.25
N GLY A 27 7.05 -18.68 33.16
CA GLY A 27 6.86 -20.10 33.47
C GLY A 27 6.04 -20.89 32.47
N SER A 28 5.54 -20.28 31.39
CA SER A 28 4.83 -21.01 30.32
C SER A 28 5.75 -22.00 29.59
N PRO A 29 5.27 -23.21 29.23
CA PRO A 29 6.04 -24.14 28.40
C PRO A 29 6.56 -23.48 27.11
N LEU A 30 7.82 -23.76 26.77
CA LEU A 30 8.45 -23.30 25.52
C LEU A 30 8.38 -24.34 24.40
N GLU A 31 8.04 -25.58 24.75
CA GLU A 31 7.94 -26.70 23.83
C GLU A 31 6.47 -27.13 23.72
N LEU A 32 5.87 -26.82 22.58
CA LEU A 32 4.44 -26.96 22.34
C LEU A 32 4.13 -28.32 21.73
N PRO A 33 2.99 -28.89 22.11
CA PRO A 33 2.90 -30.07 22.98
C PRO A 33 4.13 -31.01 22.96
N GLY A 34 5.27 -30.55 23.51
CA GLY A 34 6.49 -31.36 23.58
C GLY A 34 7.13 -31.71 22.23
N ARG A 35 6.83 -30.95 21.16
CA ARG A 35 7.31 -31.21 19.80
C ARG A 35 7.82 -29.98 19.06
N TYR A 36 7.18 -28.83 19.26
CA TYR A 36 7.44 -27.61 18.51
C TYR A 36 8.08 -26.56 19.39
N ARG A 37 9.24 -26.05 18.98
CA ARG A 37 9.93 -24.97 19.67
C ARG A 37 9.89 -23.69 18.84
N VAL A 38 9.28 -22.64 19.39
CA VAL A 38 9.07 -21.39 18.66
C VAL A 38 10.33 -20.53 18.77
N ILE A 39 10.75 -19.92 17.66
CA ILE A 39 12.02 -19.18 17.57
C ILE A 39 11.77 -17.67 17.39
N ARG A 40 10.83 -17.29 16.53
CA ARG A 40 10.51 -15.86 16.31
C ARG A 40 9.10 -15.65 15.79
N LEU A 41 8.58 -14.45 16.04
CA LEU A 41 7.37 -13.94 15.42
C LEU A 41 7.70 -13.46 14.00
N LEU A 42 6.94 -13.91 13.02
CA LEU A 42 7.06 -13.48 11.62
C LEU A 42 6.06 -12.38 11.28
N SER A 43 4.83 -12.48 11.80
CA SER A 43 3.77 -11.50 11.57
C SER A 43 2.75 -11.53 12.70
N ASP A 44 2.32 -10.36 13.16
CA ASP A 44 1.20 -10.15 14.10
C ASP A 44 -0.02 -9.48 13.43
N LYS A 45 0.05 -9.18 12.13
CA LYS A 45 -0.94 -8.38 11.38
C LYS A 45 -1.76 -9.20 10.37
N THR A 46 -1.51 -10.49 10.26
CA THR A 46 -2.11 -11.35 9.24
C THR A 46 -3.43 -11.94 9.72
N GLY A 47 -4.55 -11.31 9.35
CA GLY A 47 -5.90 -11.80 9.66
C GLY A 47 -6.14 -11.94 11.16
N PHE A 48 -6.63 -13.11 11.60
CA PHE A 48 -7.01 -13.39 12.98
C PHE A 48 -5.90 -14.06 13.82
N GLY A 49 -4.71 -14.26 13.25
CA GLY A 49 -3.65 -15.05 13.89
C GLY A 49 -2.27 -14.40 13.82
N LYS A 50 -1.48 -14.64 14.87
CA LYS A 50 -0.04 -14.38 14.91
C LYS A 50 0.69 -15.56 14.24
N VAL A 51 1.61 -15.28 13.35
CA VAL A 51 2.40 -16.27 12.60
C VAL A 51 3.82 -16.27 13.13
N TYR A 52 4.31 -17.44 13.51
CA TYR A 52 5.62 -17.66 14.08
C TYR A 52 6.42 -18.67 13.26
N GLU A 53 7.73 -18.57 13.34
CA GLU A 53 8.64 -19.63 12.94
C GLU A 53 8.90 -20.54 14.14
N ALA A 54 8.72 -21.85 13.93
CA ALA A 54 8.97 -22.88 14.93
C ALA A 54 9.84 -24.00 14.33
N TYR A 55 10.37 -24.87 15.17
CA TYR A 55 11.13 -26.05 14.77
C TYR A 55 10.54 -27.30 15.41
N ALA A 56 10.48 -28.39 14.66
CA ALA A 56 10.21 -29.73 15.16
C ALA A 56 11.29 -30.68 14.66
N LYS A 57 12.06 -31.29 15.58
CA LYS A 57 13.19 -32.19 15.24
C LYS A 57 14.10 -31.59 14.16
N ASP A 58 14.56 -30.36 14.41
CA ASP A 58 15.43 -29.55 13.52
C ASP A 58 14.84 -29.19 12.14
N LYS A 59 13.56 -29.50 11.88
CA LYS A 59 12.86 -29.05 10.68
C LYS A 59 12.08 -27.77 10.96
N PRO A 60 12.25 -26.71 10.15
CA PRO A 60 11.51 -25.48 10.34
C PRO A 60 10.03 -25.66 9.96
N LYS A 61 9.18 -24.93 10.66
CA LYS A 61 7.72 -24.97 10.59
C LYS A 61 7.14 -23.57 10.73
N ILE A 62 5.93 -23.40 10.23
CA ILE A 62 5.12 -22.22 10.51
C ILE A 62 4.09 -22.60 11.57
N LEU A 63 4.05 -21.81 12.64
CA LEU A 63 3.04 -21.90 13.68
C LEU A 63 2.13 -20.68 13.59
N LYS A 64 0.87 -20.90 13.24
CA LYS A 64 -0.19 -19.88 13.30
C LYS A 64 -0.93 -20.03 14.63
N VAL A 65 -1.02 -18.96 15.40
CA VAL A 65 -1.70 -18.91 16.70
C VAL A 65 -2.85 -17.92 16.61
N LEU A 66 -4.07 -18.34 16.96
CA LEU A 66 -5.22 -17.45 17.01
C LEU A 66 -4.97 -16.33 18.04
N GLN A 67 -5.32 -15.09 17.70
CA GLN A 67 -5.11 -13.96 18.62
C GLN A 67 -5.96 -14.10 19.89
N GLU A 68 -5.38 -13.68 21.01
CA GLU A 68 -5.96 -13.84 22.35
C GLU A 68 -7.32 -13.16 22.52
N ASN A 69 -7.52 -11.99 21.91
CA ASN A 69 -8.78 -11.24 21.91
C ASN A 69 -9.90 -11.93 21.13
N LEU A 70 -9.57 -12.92 20.28
CA LEU A 70 -10.51 -13.70 19.48
C LEU A 70 -10.63 -15.15 19.99
N SER A 71 -9.80 -15.54 20.95
CA SER A 71 -9.71 -16.92 21.46
C SER A 71 -10.86 -17.32 22.39
N ALA A 72 -11.82 -16.41 22.63
CA ALA A 72 -13.06 -16.68 23.36
C ALA A 72 -14.29 -16.74 22.43
N ASP A 73 -14.16 -16.35 21.16
CA ASP A 73 -15.26 -16.37 20.21
C ASP A 73 -15.34 -17.76 19.53
N ALA A 74 -16.38 -18.52 19.89
CA ALA A 74 -16.61 -19.87 19.37
C ALA A 74 -16.73 -19.92 17.84
N ALA A 75 -17.25 -18.87 17.21
CA ALA A 75 -17.37 -18.81 15.77
C ALA A 75 -16.00 -18.64 15.10
N VAL A 76 -15.14 -17.78 15.65
CA VAL A 76 -13.76 -17.62 15.17
C VAL A 76 -12.95 -18.90 15.36
N ILE A 77 -13.10 -19.55 16.50
CA ILE A 77 -12.42 -20.83 16.79
C ILE A 77 -12.84 -21.90 15.78
N THR A 78 -14.15 -22.03 15.53
CA THR A 78 -14.69 -22.99 14.54
C THR A 78 -14.11 -22.73 13.16
N ILE A 79 -13.99 -21.46 12.80
CA ILE A 79 -13.46 -21.08 11.51
C ILE A 79 -11.95 -21.35 11.41
N PHE A 80 -11.20 -21.09 12.49
CA PHE A 80 -9.78 -21.44 12.57
C PHE A 80 -9.55 -22.95 12.50
N GLN A 81 -10.42 -23.75 13.12
CA GLN A 81 -10.42 -25.22 13.02
C GLN A 81 -10.71 -25.69 11.59
N ARG A 82 -11.68 -25.07 10.92
CA ARG A 82 -11.99 -25.37 9.51
C ARG A 82 -10.78 -25.12 8.62
N GLU A 83 -10.04 -24.03 8.80
CA GLU A 83 -8.81 -23.77 8.04
C GLU A 83 -7.82 -24.95 8.14
N ALA A 84 -7.59 -25.45 9.35
CA ALA A 84 -6.76 -26.63 9.56
C ALA A 84 -7.31 -27.88 8.85
N ALA A 85 -8.63 -28.10 8.93
CA ALA A 85 -9.28 -29.24 8.30
C ALA A 85 -9.18 -29.20 6.76
N VAL A 86 -9.29 -28.02 6.14
CA VAL A 86 -9.15 -27.84 4.69
C VAL A 86 -7.76 -28.30 4.22
N PHE A 87 -6.69 -27.84 4.88
CA PHE A 87 -5.34 -28.29 4.53
C PHE A 87 -5.16 -29.81 4.67
N GLY A 88 -5.79 -30.43 5.67
CA GLY A 88 -5.73 -31.89 5.87
C GLY A 88 -6.36 -32.70 4.74
N GLN A 89 -7.26 -32.12 3.94
CA GLN A 89 -7.96 -32.78 2.83
C GLN A 89 -7.26 -32.57 1.47
N LEU A 90 -6.29 -31.66 1.41
CA LEU A 90 -5.65 -31.22 0.17
C LEU A 90 -4.22 -31.74 0.11
N ASN A 91 -3.95 -32.70 -0.77
CA ASN A 91 -2.61 -33.22 -1.02
C ASN A 91 -2.09 -32.76 -2.39
N HIS A 92 -1.30 -31.69 -2.39
CA HIS A 92 -0.70 -31.13 -3.59
C HIS A 92 0.60 -30.42 -3.25
N PRO A 93 1.65 -30.48 -4.08
CA PRO A 93 2.93 -29.81 -3.76
C PRO A 93 2.83 -28.28 -3.75
N GLY A 94 1.80 -27.73 -4.41
CA GLY A 94 1.44 -26.31 -4.36
C GLY A 94 0.57 -25.90 -3.17
N ILE A 95 0.38 -26.76 -2.17
CA ILE A 95 -0.37 -26.46 -0.94
C ILE A 95 0.49 -26.90 0.27
N PRO A 96 0.67 -26.05 1.30
CA PRO A 96 1.43 -26.42 2.50
C PRO A 96 0.87 -27.66 3.17
N LYS A 97 1.74 -28.59 3.55
CA LYS A 97 1.33 -29.73 4.37
C LYS A 97 1.05 -29.29 5.79
N ILE A 98 -0.12 -29.65 6.31
CA ILE A 98 -0.43 -29.49 7.73
C ILE A 98 0.28 -30.56 8.56
N ASP A 99 0.83 -30.15 9.70
CA ASP A 99 1.50 -31.06 10.64
C ASP A 99 0.57 -31.38 11.82
N SER A 100 -0.04 -30.35 12.43
CA SER A 100 -0.92 -30.54 13.56
C SER A 100 -1.79 -29.32 13.84
N TYR A 101 -2.96 -29.57 14.40
CA TYR A 101 -3.76 -28.58 15.12
C TYR A 101 -3.81 -28.98 16.59
N PHE A 102 -3.60 -28.03 17.51
CA PHE A 102 -3.72 -28.28 18.94
C PHE A 102 -4.14 -27.03 19.72
N GLN A 103 -4.64 -27.26 20.93
CA GLN A 103 -4.83 -26.22 21.93
C GLN A 103 -3.63 -26.21 22.89
N TYR A 104 -3.24 -25.02 23.31
CA TYR A 104 -2.14 -24.81 24.24
C TYR A 104 -2.58 -23.88 25.37
N GLN A 105 -2.57 -24.38 26.59
CA GLN A 105 -2.86 -23.58 27.77
C GLN A 105 -1.58 -22.93 28.32
N THR A 106 -1.58 -21.61 28.39
CA THR A 106 -0.53 -20.82 29.03
C THR A 106 -0.54 -20.99 30.55
N ARG A 107 0.55 -20.63 31.24
CA ARG A 107 0.64 -20.73 32.71
C ARG A 107 -0.45 -19.95 33.45
N ASN A 108 -0.91 -18.84 32.86
CA ASN A 108 -1.98 -17.99 33.39
C ASN A 108 -3.39 -18.41 32.92
N GLY A 109 -3.55 -19.61 32.37
CA GLY A 109 -4.85 -20.20 32.06
C GLY A 109 -5.45 -19.83 30.70
N LEU A 110 -4.82 -18.94 29.91
CA LEU A 110 -5.29 -18.61 28.56
C LEU A 110 -5.11 -19.80 27.63
N MET A 111 -6.20 -20.20 26.96
CA MET A 111 -6.20 -21.24 25.94
C MET A 111 -5.91 -20.62 24.57
N LEU A 112 -4.83 -21.07 23.93
CA LEU A 112 -4.44 -20.64 22.60
C LEU A 112 -4.70 -21.76 21.59
N HIS A 113 -5.25 -21.41 20.42
CA HIS A 113 -5.45 -22.34 19.32
C HIS A 113 -4.30 -22.22 18.32
N CYS A 114 -3.69 -23.35 17.96
CA CYS A 114 -2.45 -23.42 17.20
C CYS A 114 -2.60 -24.33 15.98
N ILE A 115 -2.14 -23.86 14.82
CA ILE A 115 -1.98 -24.65 13.59
C ILE A 115 -0.49 -24.67 13.25
N VAL A 116 0.07 -25.85 13.07
CA VAL A 116 1.44 -26.05 12.59
C VAL A 116 1.40 -26.60 11.18
N MET A 117 2.14 -25.96 10.29
CA MET A 117 2.25 -26.33 8.88
C MET A 117 3.70 -26.27 8.39
N GLU A 118 3.92 -26.82 7.19
CA GLU A 118 5.17 -26.71 6.44
C GLU A 118 5.60 -25.23 6.31
N LYS A 119 6.87 -24.97 6.59
CA LYS A 119 7.49 -23.70 6.19
C LYS A 119 7.92 -23.81 4.74
N ILE A 120 7.35 -22.97 3.90
CA ILE A 120 7.73 -22.87 2.49
C ILE A 120 8.97 -21.97 2.40
N ASP A 121 10.04 -22.50 1.81
CA ASP A 121 11.23 -21.73 1.51
C ASP A 121 11.00 -20.85 0.28
N GLY A 122 11.52 -19.62 0.32
CA GLY A 122 11.39 -18.64 -0.77
C GLY A 122 10.65 -17.37 -0.35
N PHE A 123 10.29 -16.56 -1.35
CA PHE A 123 9.59 -15.28 -1.17
C PHE A 123 8.15 -15.43 -1.64
N ASN A 124 7.23 -14.67 -1.03
CA ASN A 124 5.93 -14.49 -1.68
C ASN A 124 6.07 -13.64 -2.95
N LEU A 125 5.11 -13.72 -3.87
CA LEU A 125 5.21 -13.03 -5.16
C LEU A 125 5.23 -11.50 -5.03
N GLU A 126 4.68 -10.93 -3.95
CA GLU A 126 4.82 -9.50 -3.67
C GLU A 126 6.28 -9.11 -3.36
N GLN A 127 6.91 -9.86 -2.45
CA GLN A 127 8.31 -9.71 -2.09
C GLN A 127 9.23 -10.00 -3.27
N TRP A 128 8.92 -11.03 -4.06
CA TRP A 128 9.66 -11.38 -5.25
C TRP A 128 9.60 -10.27 -6.30
N MET A 129 8.42 -9.72 -6.59
CA MET A 129 8.29 -8.57 -7.51
C MET A 129 9.10 -7.37 -7.01
N ASN A 130 9.07 -7.08 -5.70
CA ASN A 130 9.88 -6.01 -5.13
C ASN A 130 11.38 -6.26 -5.31
N GLN A 131 11.86 -7.50 -5.18
CA GLN A 131 13.25 -7.86 -5.48
C GLN A 131 13.59 -7.71 -6.96
N GLN A 132 12.64 -8.01 -7.85
CA GLN A 132 12.76 -7.77 -9.28
C GLN A 132 12.57 -6.28 -9.65
N GLN A 133 12.53 -5.36 -8.68
CA GLN A 133 12.31 -3.93 -8.91
C GLN A 133 11.01 -3.65 -9.69
N TYR A 134 9.99 -4.47 -9.48
CA TYR A 134 8.70 -4.44 -10.18
C TYR A 134 8.80 -4.59 -11.70
N GLN A 135 9.84 -5.27 -12.20
CA GLN A 135 9.90 -5.64 -13.61
C GLN A 135 8.78 -6.65 -13.94
N PRO A 136 8.02 -6.43 -15.02
CA PRO A 136 7.00 -7.37 -15.47
C PRO A 136 7.56 -8.76 -15.74
N ILE A 137 6.80 -9.80 -15.39
CA ILE A 137 7.13 -11.16 -15.79
C ILE A 137 6.91 -11.37 -17.28
N SER A 138 7.64 -12.33 -17.86
CA SER A 138 7.44 -12.74 -19.25
C SER A 138 6.12 -13.50 -19.42
N GLN A 139 5.60 -13.51 -20.66
CA GLN A 139 4.42 -14.31 -21.02
C GLN A 139 4.60 -15.79 -20.68
N THR A 140 5.74 -16.39 -21.02
CA THR A 140 6.04 -17.80 -20.72
C THR A 140 5.99 -18.07 -19.22
N GLN A 141 6.54 -17.16 -18.40
CA GLN A 141 6.48 -17.29 -16.95
C GLN A 141 5.05 -17.16 -16.43
N ALA A 142 4.27 -16.24 -17.01
CA ALA A 142 2.88 -16.02 -16.64
C ALA A 142 2.00 -17.23 -16.93
N ILE A 143 2.14 -17.84 -18.12
CA ILE A 143 1.44 -19.05 -18.53
C ILE A 143 1.77 -20.20 -17.55
N ALA A 144 3.05 -20.45 -17.30
CA ALA A 144 3.49 -21.52 -16.40
C ALA A 144 2.97 -21.35 -14.97
N TRP A 145 2.91 -20.11 -14.47
CA TRP A 145 2.38 -19.81 -13.14
C TRP A 145 0.85 -19.84 -13.08
N LEU A 146 0.15 -19.38 -14.12
CA LEU A 146 -1.30 -19.51 -14.24
C LEU A 146 -1.72 -20.97 -14.23
N GLN A 147 -1.01 -21.81 -14.99
CA GLN A 147 -1.28 -23.24 -15.04
C GLN A 147 -1.16 -23.88 -13.65
N GLN A 148 -0.03 -23.66 -12.94
CA GLN A 148 0.17 -24.19 -11.60
C GLN A 148 -0.95 -23.76 -10.63
N LEU A 149 -1.34 -22.47 -10.66
CA LEU A 149 -2.38 -21.95 -9.79
C LEU A 149 -3.77 -22.47 -10.18
N ALA A 150 -4.06 -22.63 -11.47
CA ALA A 150 -5.31 -23.21 -11.94
C ALA A 150 -5.42 -24.70 -11.56
N GLU A 151 -4.33 -25.47 -11.61
CA GLU A 151 -4.28 -26.85 -11.12
C GLU A 151 -4.55 -26.94 -9.60
N ILE A 152 -3.94 -26.03 -8.82
CA ILE A 152 -4.20 -25.92 -7.38
C ILE A 152 -5.67 -25.59 -7.12
N LEU A 153 -6.23 -24.59 -7.81
CA LEU A 153 -7.63 -24.18 -7.62
C LEU A 153 -8.60 -25.26 -8.06
N ASN A 154 -8.30 -26.01 -9.12
CA ASN A 154 -9.09 -27.16 -9.52
C ASN A 154 -9.21 -28.18 -8.38
N LEU A 155 -8.10 -28.55 -7.75
CA LEU A 155 -8.12 -29.46 -6.60
C LEU A 155 -8.94 -28.88 -5.45
N VAL A 156 -8.69 -27.62 -5.08
CA VAL A 156 -9.37 -26.94 -3.97
C VAL A 156 -10.88 -26.91 -4.18
N HIS A 157 -11.32 -26.48 -5.36
CA HIS A 157 -12.74 -26.38 -5.73
C HIS A 157 -13.39 -27.76 -5.86
N SER A 158 -12.68 -28.79 -6.33
CA SER A 158 -13.18 -30.18 -6.37
C SER A 158 -13.51 -30.76 -4.99
N LYS A 159 -12.89 -30.22 -3.94
CA LYS A 159 -13.16 -30.55 -2.54
C LYS A 159 -14.20 -29.61 -1.89
N GLN A 160 -14.90 -28.80 -2.69
CA GLN A 160 -15.90 -27.82 -2.26
C GLN A 160 -15.36 -26.74 -1.31
N HIS A 161 -14.04 -26.50 -1.36
CA HIS A 161 -13.40 -25.40 -0.64
C HIS A 161 -13.09 -24.26 -1.61
N LEU A 162 -13.02 -23.04 -1.12
CA LEU A 162 -12.56 -21.87 -1.87
C LEU A 162 -11.37 -21.21 -1.15
N HIS A 163 -10.50 -20.53 -1.89
CA HIS A 163 -9.36 -19.84 -1.29
C HIS A 163 -9.73 -18.47 -0.70
N GLN A 164 -10.56 -17.68 -1.40
CA GLN A 164 -11.15 -16.40 -0.97
C GLN A 164 -10.19 -15.22 -0.71
N ASP A 165 -8.88 -15.44 -0.60
CA ASP A 165 -7.88 -14.36 -0.39
C ASP A 165 -6.66 -14.52 -1.32
N ILE A 166 -6.88 -14.78 -2.61
CA ILE A 166 -5.79 -14.91 -3.59
C ILE A 166 -5.19 -13.52 -3.88
N LYS A 167 -3.88 -13.39 -3.65
CA LYS A 167 -3.10 -12.17 -3.90
C LYS A 167 -1.60 -12.50 -3.90
N PRO A 168 -0.72 -11.64 -4.44
CA PRO A 168 0.72 -11.90 -4.49
C PRO A 168 1.36 -12.24 -3.14
N SER A 169 0.90 -11.65 -2.03
CA SER A 169 1.44 -11.93 -0.69
C SER A 169 1.03 -13.29 -0.10
N ASN A 170 0.05 -13.96 -0.69
CA ASN A 170 -0.42 -15.30 -0.32
C ASN A 170 0.02 -16.40 -1.29
N ILE A 171 0.93 -16.08 -2.23
CA ILE A 171 1.50 -17.06 -3.16
C ILE A 171 3.01 -17.06 -2.95
N MET A 172 3.54 -18.18 -2.44
CA MET A 172 4.97 -18.39 -2.21
C MET A 172 5.63 -18.98 -3.46
N LEU A 173 6.82 -18.50 -3.81
CA LEU A 173 7.65 -19.05 -4.88
C LEU A 173 8.82 -19.82 -4.27
N ARG A 174 8.82 -21.15 -4.45
CA ARG A 174 9.95 -22.01 -4.07
C ARG A 174 11.16 -21.75 -4.97
N PRO A 175 12.40 -22.01 -4.50
CA PRO A 175 13.61 -21.88 -5.32
C PRO A 175 13.62 -22.70 -6.61
N ASN A 176 12.87 -23.82 -6.64
CA ASN A 176 12.72 -24.67 -7.82
C ASN A 176 11.67 -24.14 -8.83
N GLY A 177 11.12 -22.94 -8.62
CA GLY A 177 10.13 -22.32 -9.50
C GLY A 177 8.67 -22.70 -9.24
N GLN A 178 8.42 -23.56 -8.25
CA GLN A 178 7.07 -24.01 -7.91
C GLN A 178 6.32 -22.99 -7.04
N LEU A 179 5.07 -22.72 -7.41
CA LEU A 179 4.17 -21.88 -6.63
C LEU A 179 3.47 -22.70 -5.53
N VAL A 180 3.33 -22.07 -4.37
CA VAL A 180 2.59 -22.62 -3.23
C VAL A 180 1.59 -21.60 -2.73
N LEU A 181 0.31 -21.97 -2.74
CA LEU A 181 -0.79 -21.14 -2.27
C LEU A 181 -0.95 -21.29 -0.76
N ILE A 182 -0.83 -20.19 -0.02
CA ILE A 182 -0.86 -20.15 1.44
C ILE A 182 -2.05 -19.31 1.95
N ASN A 183 -2.39 -19.46 3.24
CA ASN A 183 -3.43 -18.69 3.93
C ASN A 183 -4.82 -18.81 3.27
N PHE A 184 -5.42 -20.00 3.37
CA PHE A 184 -6.79 -20.21 2.89
C PHE A 184 -7.75 -19.34 3.69
N GLY A 185 -8.38 -18.42 2.96
CA GLY A 185 -9.18 -17.34 3.46
C GLY A 185 -10.48 -17.83 4.09
N THR A 186 -10.43 -18.00 5.39
CA THR A 186 -11.58 -17.96 6.29
C THR A 186 -12.01 -16.52 6.62
N SER A 187 -11.31 -15.53 6.07
CA SER A 187 -11.49 -14.10 6.30
C SER A 187 -12.85 -13.58 5.88
N ALA A 188 -13.47 -14.07 4.81
CA ALA A 188 -14.77 -13.54 4.37
C ALA A 188 -15.97 -14.04 5.22
N GLU A 189 -15.91 -15.26 5.78
CA GLU A 189 -16.94 -15.76 6.71
C GLU A 189 -16.86 -15.08 8.09
N VAL A 190 -15.66 -14.95 8.66
CA VAL A 190 -15.45 -14.27 9.96
C VAL A 190 -15.73 -12.77 9.85
N SER A 191 -15.27 -12.12 8.77
CA SER A 191 -15.56 -10.70 8.52
C SER A 191 -17.05 -10.43 8.52
N ARG A 192 -17.86 -11.37 8.04
CA ARG A 192 -19.33 -11.25 8.04
C ARG A 192 -19.92 -11.28 9.45
N GLN A 193 -19.48 -12.22 10.30
CA GLN A 193 -19.96 -12.33 11.69
C GLN A 193 -19.50 -11.17 12.56
N TYR A 194 -18.26 -10.72 12.39
CA TYR A 194 -17.75 -9.53 13.10
C TYR A 194 -18.41 -8.24 12.59
N LEU A 195 -18.55 -8.04 11.28
CA LEU A 195 -19.24 -6.86 10.73
C LEU A 195 -20.72 -6.81 11.11
N ALA A 196 -21.40 -7.97 11.17
CA ALA A 196 -22.80 -8.03 11.59
C ALA A 196 -23.01 -7.55 13.03
N GLN A 197 -22.04 -7.75 13.93
CA GLN A 197 -22.11 -7.25 15.31
C GLN A 197 -21.82 -5.74 15.45
N PHE A 198 -21.13 -5.12 14.49
CA PHE A 198 -20.80 -3.68 14.51
C PHE A 198 -21.77 -2.80 13.70
N ASN A 199 -22.88 -3.35 13.19
CA ASN A 199 -23.84 -2.66 12.31
C ASN A 199 -24.78 -1.63 12.99
N ASN A 200 -24.49 -1.15 14.20
CA ASN A 200 -25.21 -0.02 14.82
C ASN A 200 -24.49 1.33 14.68
N SER A 201 -23.45 1.42 13.86
CA SER A 201 -22.70 2.68 13.65
C SER A 201 -22.46 2.96 12.17
N GLY A 202 -23.54 3.19 11.41
CA GLY A 202 -23.61 4.05 10.20
C GLY A 202 -22.41 4.20 9.26
N GLY A 203 -21.58 3.17 9.08
CA GLY A 203 -20.30 3.25 8.38
C GLY A 203 -20.09 2.02 7.50
N MET A 204 -20.98 1.83 6.52
CA MET A 204 -20.81 0.79 5.51
C MET A 204 -19.51 1.09 4.73
N THR A 205 -18.60 0.12 4.61
CA THR A 205 -17.39 0.09 3.73
C THR A 205 -16.09 0.81 4.15
N SER A 206 -15.45 0.44 5.28
CA SER A 206 -14.00 0.74 5.46
C SER A 206 -13.08 -0.49 5.50
N ILE A 207 -13.58 -1.71 5.44
CA ILE A 207 -12.76 -2.89 5.74
C ILE A 207 -13.29 -4.03 4.87
N ILE A 208 -12.40 -4.83 4.24
CA ILE A 208 -12.69 -6.10 3.54
C ILE A 208 -13.14 -5.90 2.07
N SER A 209 -12.34 -6.01 1.01
CA SER A 209 -11.08 -6.70 0.78
C SER A 209 -10.25 -5.89 -0.24
N SER A 210 -8.96 -6.19 -0.33
CA SER A 210 -7.93 -5.66 -1.23
C SER A 210 -8.35 -5.39 -2.69
N SER A 211 -7.47 -4.77 -3.46
CA SER A 211 -7.47 -4.69 -4.94
C SER A 211 -7.77 -6.00 -5.71
N TYR A 212 -7.89 -7.12 -5.00
CA TYR A 212 -8.13 -8.47 -5.48
C TYR A 212 -9.52 -9.03 -5.12
N GLY A 213 -10.31 -8.37 -4.26
CA GLY A 213 -11.64 -8.86 -3.82
C GLY A 213 -12.81 -8.47 -4.74
N THR A 214 -13.93 -9.22 -4.66
CA THR A 214 -15.09 -9.03 -5.54
C THR A 214 -16.36 -8.52 -4.87
N LEU A 215 -17.28 -7.93 -5.65
CA LEU A 215 -18.58 -7.46 -5.15
C LEU A 215 -19.48 -8.60 -4.67
N GLU A 216 -19.46 -9.75 -5.33
CA GLU A 216 -20.24 -10.90 -4.88
C GLU A 216 -19.74 -11.46 -3.54
N GLN A 217 -18.43 -11.46 -3.30
CA GLN A 217 -17.86 -11.77 -1.99
C GLN A 217 -18.29 -10.77 -0.92
N ILE A 218 -18.31 -9.46 -1.26
CA ILE A 218 -18.83 -8.40 -0.38
C ILE A 218 -20.31 -8.65 -0.03
N ASN A 219 -21.10 -9.10 -1.01
CA ASN A 219 -22.49 -9.45 -0.82
C ASN A 219 -22.70 -10.84 -0.17
N GLY A 220 -21.62 -11.50 0.27
CA GLY A 220 -21.67 -12.79 0.96
C GLY A 220 -21.93 -13.99 0.07
N LYS A 221 -21.88 -13.84 -1.26
CA LYS A 221 -21.94 -14.96 -2.20
C LYS A 221 -20.57 -15.65 -2.26
N ILE A 222 -20.58 -16.95 -2.00
CA ILE A 222 -19.39 -17.81 -2.01
C ILE A 222 -19.44 -18.60 -3.32
N VAL A 223 -18.62 -18.21 -4.30
CA VAL A 223 -18.58 -18.85 -5.63
C VAL A 223 -17.13 -19.03 -6.10
N PRO A 224 -16.78 -20.17 -6.76
CA PRO A 224 -15.43 -20.43 -7.29
C PRO A 224 -14.87 -19.30 -8.17
N GLN A 225 -15.73 -18.67 -8.94
CA GLN A 225 -15.39 -17.61 -9.88
C GLN A 225 -14.84 -16.34 -9.21
N SER A 226 -15.04 -16.17 -7.90
CA SER A 226 -14.40 -15.09 -7.15
C SER A 226 -12.90 -15.31 -6.97
N ASP A 227 -12.45 -16.57 -6.84
CA ASP A 227 -11.03 -16.90 -6.80
C ASP A 227 -10.37 -16.61 -8.16
N PHE A 228 -11.06 -16.87 -9.27
CA PHE A 228 -10.55 -16.58 -10.62
C PHE A 228 -10.38 -15.08 -10.85
N PHE A 229 -11.30 -14.25 -10.37
CA PHE A 229 -11.14 -12.80 -10.44
C PHE A 229 -9.91 -12.32 -9.66
N ALA A 230 -9.73 -12.83 -8.44
CA ALA A 230 -8.58 -12.49 -7.60
C ALA A 230 -7.25 -12.97 -8.23
N LEU A 231 -7.27 -14.13 -8.89
CA LEU A 231 -6.16 -14.64 -9.70
C LEU A 231 -5.86 -13.71 -10.88
N GLY A 232 -6.86 -13.28 -11.64
CA GLY A 232 -6.68 -12.33 -12.74
C GLY A 232 -6.04 -11.02 -12.27
N ARG A 233 -6.54 -10.44 -11.18
CA ARG A 233 -5.97 -9.23 -10.55
C ARG A 233 -4.53 -9.43 -10.10
N THR A 234 -4.21 -10.62 -9.62
CA THR A 234 -2.83 -11.03 -9.26
C THR A 234 -1.93 -11.00 -10.50
N PHE A 235 -2.36 -11.59 -11.62
CA PHE A 235 -1.57 -11.59 -12.84
C PHE A 235 -1.45 -10.21 -13.50
N VAL A 236 -2.47 -9.35 -13.40
CA VAL A 236 -2.33 -7.95 -13.80
C VAL A 236 -1.15 -7.29 -13.08
N PHE A 237 -1.01 -7.48 -11.77
CA PHE A 237 0.13 -6.93 -11.02
C PHE A 237 1.46 -7.50 -11.52
N LEU A 238 1.54 -8.82 -11.71
CA LEU A 238 2.77 -9.48 -12.16
C LEU A 238 3.17 -9.09 -13.59
N LEU A 239 2.20 -8.93 -14.48
CA LEU A 239 2.39 -8.59 -15.90
C LEU A 239 2.62 -7.11 -16.15
N THR A 240 2.34 -6.23 -15.18
CA THR A 240 2.51 -4.78 -15.37
C THR A 240 3.53 -4.17 -14.42
N GLY A 241 3.88 -4.85 -13.33
CA GLY A 241 4.64 -4.28 -12.22
C GLY A 241 3.88 -3.21 -11.43
N ARG A 242 2.59 -3.00 -11.72
CA ARG A 242 1.77 -1.93 -11.15
C ARG A 242 0.64 -2.49 -10.31
N HIS A 243 0.39 -1.88 -9.17
CA HIS A 243 -0.67 -2.35 -8.29
C HIS A 243 -2.03 -2.12 -8.97
N PRO A 244 -3.01 -3.05 -8.90
CA PRO A 244 -4.24 -2.93 -9.70
C PRO A 244 -5.07 -1.67 -9.44
N LEU A 245 -4.95 -1.06 -8.24
CA LEU A 245 -5.62 0.22 -7.94
C LEU A 245 -5.07 1.40 -8.74
N ASP A 246 -3.83 1.31 -9.21
CA ASP A 246 -3.16 2.39 -9.94
C ASP A 246 -3.72 2.53 -11.36
N MET A 247 -4.36 1.46 -11.84
CA MET A 247 -4.90 1.30 -13.19
C MET A 247 -6.43 1.26 -13.19
N TYR A 248 -7.07 1.39 -12.03
CA TYR A 248 -8.51 1.22 -11.86
C TYR A 248 -9.26 2.55 -11.97
N ASP A 249 -10.13 2.67 -12.97
CA ASP A 249 -11.08 3.76 -13.09
C ASP A 249 -12.37 3.45 -12.32
N ALA A 250 -12.43 4.00 -11.10
CA ALA A 250 -13.58 3.85 -10.23
C ALA A 250 -14.89 4.46 -10.78
N ARG A 251 -14.82 5.38 -11.75
CA ARG A 251 -16.04 6.00 -12.34
C ARG A 251 -16.75 5.06 -13.29
N HIS A 252 -15.98 4.34 -14.10
CA HIS A 252 -16.53 3.40 -15.07
C HIS A 252 -16.47 1.94 -14.59
N ASN A 253 -15.92 1.69 -13.40
CA ASN A 253 -15.66 0.34 -12.87
C ASN A 253 -14.80 -0.49 -13.85
N LEU A 254 -13.78 0.15 -14.43
CA LEU A 254 -12.91 -0.46 -15.45
C LEU A 254 -11.48 -0.52 -14.96
N LEU A 255 -10.77 -1.59 -15.30
CA LEU A 255 -9.34 -1.74 -15.05
C LEU A 255 -8.59 -1.53 -16.37
N HIS A 256 -7.90 -0.40 -16.51
CA HIS A 256 -7.12 -0.07 -17.71
C HIS A 256 -5.69 -0.60 -17.58
N TRP A 257 -5.51 -1.91 -17.70
CA TRP A 257 -4.20 -2.55 -17.47
C TRP A 257 -3.48 -2.97 -18.75
N GLN A 258 -4.20 -3.35 -19.82
CA GLN A 258 -3.60 -3.90 -21.04
C GLN A 258 -2.53 -2.97 -21.67
N SER A 259 -2.73 -1.65 -21.61
CA SER A 259 -1.77 -0.67 -22.13
C SER A 259 -0.42 -0.69 -21.41
N PHE A 260 -0.37 -1.23 -20.19
CA PHE A 260 0.85 -1.41 -19.40
C PHE A 260 1.47 -2.81 -19.58
N ALA A 261 0.85 -3.68 -20.36
CA ALA A 261 1.27 -5.06 -20.65
C ALA A 261 1.48 -5.28 -22.15
N ALA A 262 2.03 -4.29 -22.87
CA ALA A 262 2.21 -4.33 -24.33
C ALA A 262 3.14 -5.45 -24.82
N HIS A 263 3.93 -6.06 -23.93
CA HIS A 263 4.77 -7.24 -24.22
C HIS A 263 4.02 -8.58 -24.16
N VAL A 264 2.73 -8.55 -23.80
CA VAL A 264 1.88 -9.73 -23.65
C VAL A 264 1.05 -9.94 -24.91
N SER A 265 0.90 -11.20 -25.35
CA SER A 265 0.08 -11.53 -26.51
C SER A 265 -1.40 -11.25 -26.27
N PRO A 266 -2.17 -10.91 -27.33
CA PRO A 266 -3.61 -10.71 -27.21
C PRO A 266 -4.35 -11.88 -26.55
N LEU A 267 -3.95 -13.13 -26.86
CA LEU A 267 -4.58 -14.33 -26.28
C LEU A 267 -4.43 -14.39 -24.75
N LEU A 268 -3.25 -14.03 -24.22
CA LEU A 268 -3.04 -14.01 -22.79
C LEU A 268 -3.74 -12.81 -22.13
N LEU A 269 -3.81 -11.65 -22.80
CA LEU A 269 -4.61 -10.51 -22.32
C LEU A 269 -6.09 -10.89 -22.21
N ASP A 270 -6.64 -11.53 -23.24
CA ASP A 270 -8.04 -11.98 -23.29
C ASP A 270 -8.35 -12.99 -22.19
N LEU A 271 -7.45 -13.95 -21.94
CA LEU A 271 -7.58 -14.89 -20.83
C LEU A 271 -7.65 -14.15 -19.48
N ILE A 272 -6.74 -13.21 -19.22
CA ILE A 272 -6.72 -12.47 -17.95
C ILE A 272 -7.97 -11.59 -17.78
N ASP A 273 -8.47 -10.98 -18.85
CA ASP A 273 -9.74 -10.23 -18.81
C ASP A 273 -10.95 -11.13 -18.60
N TRP A 274 -10.95 -12.33 -19.17
CA TRP A 274 -11.99 -13.32 -18.95
C TRP A 274 -12.05 -13.76 -17.48
N LEU A 275 -10.90 -13.96 -16.82
CA LEU A 275 -10.83 -14.19 -15.38
C LEU A 275 -11.46 -13.06 -14.56
N MET A 276 -11.30 -11.81 -15.02
CA MET A 276 -11.72 -10.60 -14.30
C MET A 276 -13.07 -10.03 -14.75
N ALA A 277 -13.84 -10.75 -15.58
CA ALA A 277 -15.10 -10.24 -16.10
C ALA A 277 -16.02 -9.73 -14.98
N THR A 278 -16.62 -8.54 -15.15
CA THR A 278 -17.43 -7.90 -14.10
C THR A 278 -18.57 -8.79 -13.62
N ASN A 279 -19.26 -9.43 -14.55
CA ASN A 279 -20.34 -10.37 -14.25
C ASN A 279 -19.76 -11.76 -13.98
N VAL A 280 -20.14 -12.36 -12.84
CA VAL A 280 -19.69 -13.70 -12.42
C VAL A 280 -19.93 -14.76 -13.49
N GLU A 281 -21.11 -14.73 -14.13
CA GLU A 281 -21.50 -15.68 -15.18
C GLU A 281 -20.67 -15.56 -16.48
N LYS A 282 -19.90 -14.48 -16.63
CA LYS A 282 -19.01 -14.26 -17.77
C LYS A 282 -17.56 -14.70 -17.50
N ARG A 283 -17.26 -15.16 -16.29
CA ARG A 283 -15.96 -15.74 -15.92
C ARG A 283 -15.93 -17.24 -16.23
N PRO A 284 -14.76 -17.88 -16.24
CA PRO A 284 -14.69 -19.34 -16.38
C PRO A 284 -15.54 -20.03 -15.32
N ILE A 285 -16.27 -21.08 -15.73
CA ILE A 285 -17.17 -21.80 -14.82
C ILE A 285 -16.35 -22.60 -13.79
N ASN A 286 -15.18 -23.10 -14.21
CA ASN A 286 -14.28 -23.90 -13.39
C ASN A 286 -12.82 -23.72 -13.85
N ALA A 287 -11.89 -24.27 -13.07
CA ALA A 287 -10.47 -24.15 -13.35
C ALA A 287 -10.03 -24.98 -14.58
N GLN A 288 -10.76 -26.02 -14.97
CA GLN A 288 -10.48 -26.81 -16.17
C GLN A 288 -10.63 -25.96 -17.43
N GLU A 289 -11.60 -25.06 -17.49
CA GLU A 289 -11.75 -24.17 -18.65
C GLU A 289 -10.54 -23.22 -18.79
N ILE A 290 -9.97 -22.76 -17.67
CA ILE A 290 -8.72 -21.96 -17.66
C ILE A 290 -7.56 -22.80 -18.20
N LEU A 291 -7.41 -24.05 -17.73
CA LEU A 291 -6.37 -24.97 -18.19
C LEU A 291 -6.49 -25.29 -19.68
N GLN A 292 -7.72 -25.48 -20.17
CA GLN A 292 -7.98 -25.70 -21.59
C GLN A 292 -7.57 -24.48 -22.42
N TYR A 293 -7.95 -23.27 -21.99
CA TYR A 293 -7.59 -22.02 -22.66
C TYR A 293 -6.06 -21.87 -22.72
N LEU A 294 -5.35 -22.11 -21.62
CA LEU A 294 -3.88 -22.07 -21.58
C LEU A 294 -3.26 -23.05 -22.60
N GLY A 295 -3.78 -24.27 -22.69
CA GLY A 295 -3.33 -25.25 -23.69
C GLY A 295 -3.64 -24.85 -25.15
N GLU A 296 -4.64 -24.00 -25.38
CA GLU A 296 -4.88 -23.39 -26.70
C GLU A 296 -3.85 -22.32 -27.03
N ILE A 297 -3.47 -21.47 -26.06
CA ILE A 297 -2.40 -20.47 -26.23
C ILE A 297 -1.10 -21.15 -26.64
N GLU A 298 -0.67 -22.18 -25.90
CA GLU A 298 0.58 -22.91 -26.18
C GLU A 298 0.59 -23.56 -27.56
N ARG A 299 -0.55 -24.14 -27.98
CA ARG A 299 -0.69 -24.74 -29.32
C ARG A 299 -0.62 -23.71 -30.43
N GLN A 300 -1.21 -22.53 -30.24
CA GLN A 300 -1.18 -21.46 -31.24
C GLN A 300 0.22 -20.83 -31.35
N GLU A 301 0.91 -20.61 -30.24
CA GLU A 301 2.30 -20.17 -30.25
C GLU A 301 3.19 -21.19 -30.99
N THR A 302 3.03 -22.48 -30.71
CA THR A 302 3.80 -23.55 -31.36
C THR A 302 3.57 -23.58 -32.88
N LYS A 303 2.32 -23.45 -33.34
CA LYS A 303 2.00 -23.38 -34.79
C LYS A 303 2.66 -22.18 -35.47
N PHE A 304 2.59 -21.00 -34.86
CA PHE A 304 3.22 -19.79 -35.40
C PHE A 304 4.74 -19.93 -35.52
N TYR A 305 5.40 -20.58 -34.56
CA TYR A 305 6.84 -20.86 -34.65
C TYR A 305 7.18 -21.87 -35.76
N VAL A 306 6.37 -22.92 -35.95
CA VAL A 306 6.59 -23.93 -36.99
C VAL A 306 6.37 -23.36 -38.38
N GLU A 307 5.32 -22.55 -38.59
CA GLU A 307 5.00 -21.92 -39.87
C GLU A 307 6.05 -20.86 -40.28
N ASN A 308 6.51 -20.01 -39.34
CA ASN A 308 7.56 -19.03 -39.63
C ASN A 308 8.94 -19.66 -39.90
N ASN A 309 9.25 -20.78 -39.25
CA ASN A 309 10.49 -21.52 -39.54
C ASN A 309 10.41 -22.34 -40.84
N ALA A 310 9.20 -22.74 -41.26
CA ALA A 310 8.98 -23.33 -42.58
C ALA A 310 9.19 -22.29 -43.70
N GLN A 311 8.75 -21.04 -43.51
CA GLN A 311 8.96 -19.94 -44.46
C GLN A 311 10.42 -19.45 -44.53
N LYS A 312 11.18 -19.52 -43.42
CA LYS A 312 12.62 -19.16 -43.40
C LYS A 312 13.55 -20.10 -44.18
N LYS A 313 13.09 -21.28 -44.62
CA LYS A 313 13.91 -22.20 -45.44
C LYS A 313 13.97 -21.83 -46.93
N GLN A 314 13.30 -20.76 -47.38
CA GLN A 314 13.16 -20.47 -48.81
C GLN A 314 13.84 -19.18 -49.30
N PHE A 315 14.53 -18.44 -48.43
CA PHE A 315 15.25 -17.22 -48.82
C PHE A 315 16.74 -17.28 -48.43
N TYR A 316 17.58 -17.67 -49.39
CA TYR A 316 19.00 -17.28 -49.40
C TYR A 316 19.15 -16.10 -50.35
N PRO A 317 19.48 -14.88 -49.90
CA PRO A 317 19.93 -13.84 -50.79
C PRO A 317 21.45 -13.96 -51.00
N THR A 318 21.84 -13.99 -52.26
CA THR A 318 23.21 -13.90 -52.77
C THR A 318 23.90 -12.64 -52.23
N ILE A 319 25.07 -12.81 -51.62
CA ILE A 319 25.91 -11.70 -51.14
C ILE A 319 26.63 -11.09 -52.35
N THR A 320 26.30 -9.85 -52.70
CA THR A 320 27.14 -9.00 -53.55
C THR A 320 27.68 -7.86 -52.70
N LYS A 321 29.00 -7.85 -52.50
CA LYS A 321 29.72 -6.75 -51.83
C LYS A 321 29.93 -5.62 -52.83
N THR A 322 29.65 -4.39 -52.41
CA THR A 322 30.30 -3.20 -52.98
C THR A 322 30.57 -2.16 -51.91
N GLN A 323 31.64 -1.44 -52.14
CA GLN A 323 32.52 -0.78 -51.18
C GLN A 323 32.35 0.75 -51.25
N THR A 324 32.47 1.41 -50.08
CA THR A 324 33.02 2.75 -49.78
C THR A 324 32.53 3.99 -50.56
N GLU A 325 32.20 5.07 -49.81
CA GLU A 325 32.97 6.33 -49.86
C GLU A 325 32.72 7.29 -48.66
N LYS A 326 33.86 7.78 -48.14
CA LYS A 326 34.24 9.07 -47.51
C LYS A 326 33.47 9.74 -46.35
N LYS A 327 34.26 9.97 -45.28
CA LYS A 327 34.12 10.98 -44.21
C LYS A 327 34.37 12.40 -44.75
N LEU A 328 33.64 13.39 -44.23
CA LEU A 328 34.01 14.80 -44.30
C LEU A 328 33.73 15.53 -42.97
N THR A 329 34.70 16.34 -42.58
CA THR A 329 34.92 17.10 -41.34
C THR A 329 34.02 18.35 -41.26
N PHE A 330 33.45 18.64 -40.08
CA PHE A 330 32.68 19.86 -39.80
C PHE A 330 33.55 20.89 -39.09
N THR A 331 33.84 22.01 -39.76
CA THR A 331 34.31 23.25 -39.15
C THR A 331 33.58 24.45 -39.74
N ALA A 332 33.19 25.37 -38.86
CA ALA A 332 32.80 26.76 -39.09
C ALA A 332 31.42 27.03 -39.73
N LEU A 333 30.49 27.53 -38.90
CA LEU A 333 29.74 28.80 -39.07
C LEU A 333 28.43 28.72 -38.28
N PHE A 334 28.34 29.44 -37.15
CA PHE A 334 27.09 30.08 -36.69
C PHE A 334 27.43 31.09 -35.59
N ALA A 335 27.92 32.26 -36.01
CA ALA A 335 28.02 33.46 -35.19
C ALA A 335 27.16 34.54 -35.85
N ALA A 336 25.87 34.54 -35.54
CA ALA A 336 24.93 35.60 -35.90
C ALA A 336 23.61 35.47 -35.11
N LEU A 337 23.63 35.73 -33.79
CA LEU A 337 22.43 36.10 -33.02
C LEU A 337 22.82 36.59 -31.60
N LEU A 338 23.53 37.72 -31.53
CA LEU A 338 23.82 38.45 -30.29
C LEU A 338 23.65 39.97 -30.47
N VAL A 339 22.48 40.43 -30.93
CA VAL A 339 22.16 41.89 -30.97
C VAL A 339 20.68 42.20 -30.70
N SER A 340 20.02 41.56 -29.74
CA SER A 340 18.63 41.96 -29.41
C SER A 340 18.18 41.80 -27.96
N LEU A 341 19.08 41.86 -26.98
CA LEU A 341 18.69 41.98 -25.57
C LEU A 341 19.70 42.84 -24.82
N GLY A 342 19.51 44.16 -24.87
CA GLY A 342 20.38 45.08 -24.17
C GLY A 342 20.02 46.53 -24.42
N LEU A 343 18.81 46.95 -24.03
CA LEU A 343 18.52 48.28 -23.49
C LEU A 343 17.03 48.33 -23.11
N ILE A 344 16.76 48.57 -21.83
CA ILE A 344 15.70 49.41 -21.22
C ILE A 344 15.60 48.92 -19.76
N GLY A 345 16.62 49.32 -19.01
CA GLY A 345 16.48 49.60 -17.59
C GLY A 345 16.55 51.11 -17.45
N VAL A 346 15.70 51.66 -16.57
CA VAL A 346 15.62 53.08 -16.16
C VAL A 346 14.78 53.96 -17.08
N ILE A 347 13.50 54.14 -16.74
CA ILE A 347 12.95 55.37 -16.14
C ILE A 347 11.61 54.98 -15.51
N ALA A 348 11.60 54.89 -14.18
CA ALA A 348 10.41 55.05 -13.38
C ALA A 348 10.17 56.55 -13.23
N LEU A 349 8.96 57.04 -13.54
CA LEU A 349 8.32 58.16 -12.85
C LEU A 349 6.92 58.41 -13.42
N GLY A 350 5.94 58.44 -12.50
CA GLY A 350 4.76 59.28 -12.66
C GLY A 350 3.50 58.61 -13.16
N MET A 351 2.79 57.90 -12.28
CA MET A 351 1.35 58.14 -12.06
C MET A 351 0.88 57.43 -10.79
N ARG A 352 0.60 58.22 -9.75
CA ARG A 352 -0.11 57.84 -8.53
C ARG A 352 -1.62 57.95 -8.77
N SER A 353 -2.37 56.93 -8.38
CA SER A 353 -3.63 57.03 -7.60
C SER A 353 -4.33 55.64 -7.56
N PRO A 354 -5.30 55.41 -6.65
CA PRO A 354 -5.18 55.53 -5.20
C PRO A 354 -5.49 54.20 -4.48
N LYS A 355 -5.22 54.19 -3.18
CA LYS A 355 -5.47 53.13 -2.19
C LYS A 355 -6.85 52.47 -2.35
N ILE A 356 -6.86 51.17 -2.56
CA ILE A 356 -7.94 50.29 -2.08
C ILE A 356 -7.44 49.66 -0.79
N SER A 357 -7.91 50.21 0.33
CA SER A 357 -7.84 49.58 1.63
C SER A 357 -8.74 48.35 1.64
N SER A 358 -8.18 47.19 1.30
CA SER A 358 -8.73 45.92 1.73
C SER A 358 -8.03 45.54 3.04
N LEU A 359 -8.79 45.07 4.03
CA LEU A 359 -8.21 44.45 5.22
C LEU A 359 -7.32 43.29 4.77
N ILE A 360 -6.01 43.52 4.73
CA ILE A 360 -5.04 42.46 4.49
C ILE A 360 -5.03 41.61 5.75
N THR A 361 -5.68 40.45 5.71
CA THR A 361 -5.28 39.33 6.56
C THR A 361 -3.79 39.12 6.29
N GLN A 362 -2.93 39.38 7.27
CA GLN A 362 -1.48 39.24 7.09
C GLN A 362 -1.17 37.78 6.78
N THR A 363 -1.07 37.44 5.49
CA THR A 363 -0.65 36.12 5.04
C THR A 363 0.83 35.94 5.34
N GLN A 364 1.15 34.84 6.00
CA GLN A 364 2.53 34.53 6.36
C GLN A 364 3.30 34.17 5.09
N SER A 365 4.50 34.73 4.92
CA SER A 365 5.45 34.32 3.87
C SER A 365 6.34 33.16 4.36
N PRO A 366 6.71 32.21 3.49
CA PRO A 366 7.55 31.08 3.87
C PRO A 366 9.01 31.50 4.09
N GLU A 367 9.65 30.91 5.10
CA GLU A 367 11.11 30.82 5.19
C GLU A 367 11.57 29.60 4.40
N ARG A 368 12.25 29.81 3.27
CA ARG A 368 12.77 28.70 2.47
C ARG A 368 13.99 28.09 3.16
N LYS A 369 13.83 26.89 3.73
CA LYS A 369 14.87 26.14 4.43
C LYS A 369 15.23 24.90 3.61
N GLY A 370 16.19 25.06 2.72
CA GLY A 370 16.52 24.04 1.72
C GLY A 370 15.38 23.86 0.71
N LYS A 371 14.87 22.63 0.58
CA LYS A 371 13.71 22.30 -0.29
C LYS A 371 12.34 22.42 0.40
N ILE A 372 12.31 22.98 1.60
CA ILE A 372 11.12 23.00 2.47
C ILE A 372 10.70 24.45 2.67
N ASP A 373 9.45 24.75 2.36
CA ASP A 373 8.86 26.04 2.70
C ASP A 373 8.31 25.93 4.13
N PHE A 374 8.94 26.66 5.05
CA PHE A 374 8.63 26.61 6.47
C PHE A 374 7.92 27.89 6.91
N PHE A 375 6.78 27.73 7.56
CA PHE A 375 6.04 28.79 8.22
C PHE A 375 6.20 28.63 9.72
N THR A 376 6.77 29.66 10.35
CA THR A 376 7.05 29.71 11.79
C THR A 376 5.80 29.55 12.64
N TYR A 377 6.03 29.15 13.89
CA TYR A 377 4.98 28.96 14.89
C TYR A 377 4.13 30.20 15.08
N LYS A 378 2.82 30.00 14.99
CA LYS A 378 1.80 31.03 15.20
C LYS A 378 0.68 30.45 16.05
N GLU A 379 0.15 31.28 16.92
CA GLU A 379 -0.88 30.89 17.89
C GLU A 379 -2.24 30.68 17.21
N GLY A 380 -2.99 29.68 17.70
CA GLY A 380 -4.43 29.57 17.54
C GLY A 380 -5.09 29.24 18.88
N LYS A 381 -6.37 29.61 18.99
CA LYS A 381 -7.17 29.51 20.22
C LYS A 381 -8.36 28.59 20.02
N ASP A 382 -8.65 27.76 21.02
CA ASP A 382 -9.90 27.01 21.05
C ASP A 382 -11.07 27.85 21.56
N SER A 383 -12.28 27.30 21.53
CA SER A 383 -13.52 27.93 22.03
C SER A 383 -13.47 28.33 23.50
N GLN A 384 -12.53 27.77 24.28
CA GLN A 384 -12.31 28.06 25.70
C GLN A 384 -11.17 29.08 25.91
N GLY A 385 -10.62 29.64 24.84
CA GLY A 385 -9.51 30.58 24.88
C GLY A 385 -8.15 29.96 25.22
N LYS A 386 -8.05 28.62 25.28
CA LYS A 386 -6.79 27.91 25.47
C LYS A 386 -6.00 27.91 24.17
N THR A 387 -4.68 27.98 24.27
CA THR A 387 -3.84 28.24 23.09
C THR A 387 -2.86 27.12 22.77
N ALA A 388 -2.59 26.97 21.47
CA ALA A 388 -1.54 26.14 20.91
C ALA A 388 -0.87 26.87 19.76
N GLU A 389 0.42 26.65 19.55
CA GLU A 389 1.15 27.17 18.40
C GLU A 389 1.33 26.10 17.34
N PHE A 390 1.23 26.52 16.07
CA PHE A 390 1.38 25.65 14.92
C PHE A 390 2.40 26.21 13.93
N SER A 391 3.36 25.38 13.55
CA SER A 391 4.26 25.63 12.41
C SER A 391 3.84 24.75 11.24
N ILE A 392 4.09 25.22 10.01
CA ILE A 392 3.67 24.51 8.80
C ILE A 392 4.91 24.28 7.95
N ALA A 393 5.23 23.02 7.71
CA ALA A 393 6.31 22.61 6.83
C ALA A 393 5.71 22.01 5.56
N ILE A 394 5.97 22.68 4.45
CA ILE A 394 5.58 22.21 3.13
C ILE A 394 6.80 21.52 2.55
N LEU A 395 6.76 20.19 2.62
CA LEU A 395 7.92 19.33 2.38
C LEU A 395 8.33 19.26 0.92
N SER A 396 7.55 19.87 0.01
CA SER A 396 7.61 19.48 -1.38
C SER A 396 7.01 20.50 -2.36
N THR A 397 7.46 21.74 -2.35
CA THR A 397 7.09 22.68 -3.44
C THR A 397 7.52 22.18 -4.82
N GLU A 398 8.64 21.44 -4.89
CA GLU A 398 9.13 20.72 -6.08
C GLU A 398 8.54 19.30 -6.26
N TYR A 399 7.87 18.75 -5.23
CA TYR A 399 7.25 17.42 -5.32
C TYR A 399 5.75 17.49 -5.11
N LYS A 400 5.00 17.24 -6.17
CA LYS A 400 3.55 17.31 -6.12
C LYS A 400 2.98 15.90 -6.12
N TRP A 401 1.91 15.69 -5.36
CA TRP A 401 1.16 14.45 -5.50
C TRP A 401 0.80 14.19 -6.96
N LEU A 402 1.11 12.99 -7.45
CA LEU A 402 0.67 12.58 -8.78
C LEU A 402 -0.86 12.51 -8.77
N LEU A 403 -1.47 13.02 -9.85
CA LEU A 403 -2.92 12.94 -10.05
C LEU A 403 -3.40 11.50 -9.92
N GLY A 404 -4.46 11.27 -9.15
CA GLY A 404 -5.00 9.94 -8.89
C GLY A 404 -4.25 9.11 -7.84
N SER A 405 -2.96 9.37 -7.58
CA SER A 405 -2.11 8.51 -6.74
C SER A 405 -2.16 8.86 -5.24
N ASN A 406 -1.96 7.84 -4.40
CA ASN A 406 -1.85 7.99 -2.94
C ASN A 406 -0.44 7.72 -2.41
N PHE A 407 0.48 7.27 -3.26
CA PHE A 407 1.83 6.81 -2.86
C PHE A 407 2.93 7.31 -3.80
N GLN A 408 2.58 7.94 -4.93
CA GLN A 408 3.52 8.52 -5.89
C GLN A 408 3.41 10.04 -5.94
N ILE A 409 4.55 10.67 -6.18
CA ILE A 409 4.71 12.10 -6.35
C ILE A 409 5.48 12.36 -7.65
N LYS A 410 5.28 13.54 -8.23
CA LYS A 410 5.97 14.04 -9.41
C LYS A 410 7.09 14.98 -8.97
N HIS A 411 8.31 14.75 -9.45
CA HIS A 411 9.49 15.59 -9.22
C HIS A 411 10.26 15.74 -10.54
N ASN A 412 10.40 16.98 -11.04
CA ASN A 412 11.05 17.27 -12.34
C ASN A 412 10.55 16.34 -13.47
N ASP A 413 9.22 16.25 -13.61
CA ASP A 413 8.53 15.37 -14.56
C ASP A 413 8.70 13.85 -14.40
N LYS A 414 9.45 13.40 -13.39
CA LYS A 414 9.59 11.98 -13.04
C LYS A 414 8.61 11.59 -11.94
N VAL A 415 8.07 10.39 -12.05
CA VAL A 415 7.24 9.77 -11.00
C VAL A 415 8.16 9.04 -10.02
N VAL A 416 8.09 9.41 -8.75
CA VAL A 416 8.86 8.80 -7.67
C VAL A 416 7.92 8.41 -6.52
N SER A 417 8.33 7.45 -5.68
CA SER A 417 7.54 7.07 -4.50
C SER A 417 7.66 8.11 -3.39
N ILE A 418 6.68 8.15 -2.47
CA ILE A 418 6.75 9.03 -1.29
C ILE A 418 7.98 8.72 -0.41
N ASP A 419 8.44 7.46 -0.37
CA ASP A 419 9.62 7.07 0.40
C ASP A 419 10.91 7.72 -0.14
N PHE A 420 10.94 8.12 -1.42
CA PHE A 420 12.07 8.87 -2.00
C PHE A 420 12.28 10.22 -1.32
N LEU A 421 11.23 10.83 -0.77
CA LEU A 421 11.34 12.08 -0.02
C LEU A 421 12.13 11.92 1.27
N LYS A 422 12.15 10.72 1.85
CA LYS A 422 12.75 10.50 3.16
C LYS A 422 14.21 10.96 3.19
N LEU A 423 15.03 10.46 2.28
CA LEU A 423 16.46 10.78 2.21
C LEU A 423 16.68 12.28 1.96
N SER A 424 15.91 12.87 1.05
CA SER A 424 15.97 14.30 0.75
C SER A 424 15.65 15.14 2.00
N LEU A 425 14.56 14.82 2.70
CA LEU A 425 14.11 15.56 3.88
C LEU A 425 15.03 15.37 5.10
N GLU A 426 15.63 14.18 5.26
CA GLU A 426 16.66 13.91 6.28
C GLU A 426 17.91 14.75 6.02
N GLN A 427 18.37 14.85 4.76
CA GLN A 427 19.51 15.69 4.38
C GLN A 427 19.23 17.18 4.60
N ASN A 428 18.00 17.63 4.33
CA ASN A 428 17.58 19.01 4.62
C ASN A 428 17.39 19.27 6.12
N GLY A 429 17.49 18.25 6.98
CA GLY A 429 17.40 18.40 8.43
C GLY A 429 16.02 18.82 8.90
N ILE A 430 14.95 18.29 8.30
CA ILE A 430 13.56 18.66 8.62
C ILE A 430 13.25 18.62 10.13
N GLN A 431 13.90 17.72 10.88
CA GLN A 431 13.74 17.60 12.33
C GLN A 431 14.16 18.87 13.07
N LYS A 432 15.21 19.55 12.59
CA LYS A 432 15.70 20.83 13.13
C LYS A 432 14.87 22.00 12.61
N ILE A 433 14.52 21.97 11.32
CA ILE A 433 13.69 23.01 10.67
C ILE A 433 12.36 23.19 11.40
N MET A 434 11.74 22.09 11.85
CA MET A 434 10.46 22.13 12.55
C MET A 434 10.54 22.61 14.01
N GLU A 435 11.72 22.98 14.48
CA GLU A 435 11.98 23.58 15.80
C GLU A 435 11.31 22.82 16.97
N TYR A 436 11.61 21.53 17.14
CA TYR A 436 11.17 20.74 18.32
C TYR A 436 9.64 20.70 18.54
N PRO A 437 8.86 20.17 17.60
CA PRO A 437 7.42 19.98 17.79
C PRO A 437 7.13 18.96 18.90
N THR A 438 6.00 19.16 19.59
CA THR A 438 5.47 18.22 20.60
C THR A 438 4.51 17.19 20.01
N GLU A 439 3.78 17.55 18.97
CA GLU A 439 3.00 16.63 18.13
C GLU A 439 3.19 16.97 16.66
N ILE A 440 2.99 15.98 15.80
CA ILE A 440 3.02 16.13 14.35
C ILE A 440 1.64 15.83 13.78
N ILE A 441 1.10 16.71 12.95
CA ILE A 441 -0.13 16.50 12.19
C ILE A 441 0.23 16.30 10.72
N SER A 442 -0.15 15.16 10.17
CA SER A 442 0.05 14.82 8.76
C SER A 442 -1.20 15.15 7.97
N VAL A 443 -1.07 16.02 6.97
CA VAL A 443 -2.22 16.60 6.27
C VAL A 443 -2.42 15.92 4.92
N GLY A 444 -3.64 15.47 4.67
CA GLY A 444 -4.07 14.90 3.40
C GLY A 444 -4.92 15.86 2.59
N ILE A 445 -4.54 16.06 1.33
CA ILE A 445 -5.28 16.86 0.35
C ILE A 445 -5.39 16.11 -0.99
N SER A 446 -6.48 16.33 -1.71
CA SER A 446 -6.65 15.90 -3.09
C SER A 446 -6.93 17.12 -3.97
N ALA A 447 -6.40 17.12 -5.19
CA ALA A 447 -6.79 18.09 -6.21
C ALA A 447 -8.28 17.93 -6.56
N CYS A 448 -8.82 18.85 -7.36
CA CYS A 448 -10.21 18.85 -7.80
C CYS A 448 -10.61 17.73 -8.78
N GLU A 449 -9.80 16.68 -8.91
CA GLU A 449 -10.05 15.54 -9.78
C GLU A 449 -11.11 14.58 -9.23
N GLY A 450 -11.90 13.97 -10.12
CA GLY A 450 -12.79 12.85 -9.80
C GLY A 450 -13.98 13.18 -8.88
N ASN A 451 -14.66 12.11 -8.42
CA ASN A 451 -15.80 12.19 -7.51
C ASN A 451 -15.37 12.70 -6.12
N LEU A 452 -16.24 13.49 -5.47
CA LEU A 452 -15.99 14.08 -4.15
C LEU A 452 -15.59 13.04 -3.09
N SER A 453 -16.34 11.94 -2.98
CA SER A 453 -16.09 10.86 -2.01
C SER A 453 -14.74 10.17 -2.26
N VAL A 454 -14.41 9.93 -3.53
CA VAL A 454 -13.13 9.32 -3.93
C VAL A 454 -11.96 10.24 -3.60
N ALA A 455 -12.07 11.53 -3.91
CA ALA A 455 -11.04 12.52 -3.61
C ALA A 455 -10.85 12.71 -2.10
N GLN A 456 -11.93 12.68 -1.31
CA GLN A 456 -11.87 12.71 0.15
C GLN A 456 -11.18 11.48 0.74
N ARG A 457 -11.45 10.29 0.18
CA ARG A 457 -10.77 9.04 0.57
C ARG A 457 -9.30 9.06 0.19
N ARG A 458 -8.97 9.54 -1.02
CA ARG A 458 -7.57 9.75 -1.47
C ARG A 458 -6.82 10.69 -0.54
N ALA A 459 -7.42 11.82 -0.17
CA ALA A 459 -6.83 12.75 0.77
C ALA A 459 -6.54 12.06 2.12
N LEU A 460 -7.47 11.26 2.66
CA LEU A 460 -7.22 10.47 3.87
C LEU A 460 -6.04 9.50 3.73
N GLU A 461 -5.97 8.75 2.63
CA GLU A 461 -4.87 7.81 2.40
C GLU A 461 -3.52 8.53 2.27
N ARG A 462 -3.48 9.69 1.59
CA ARG A 462 -2.29 10.54 1.54
C ARG A 462 -1.88 11.01 2.93
N ALA A 463 -2.81 11.40 3.79
CA ALA A 463 -2.51 11.76 5.18
C ALA A 463 -1.81 10.60 5.92
N LYS A 464 -2.30 9.36 5.74
CA LYS A 464 -1.70 8.14 6.34
C LYS A 464 -0.28 7.90 5.84
N GLN A 465 -0.04 8.03 4.54
CA GLN A 465 1.31 7.88 3.95
C GLN A 465 2.29 8.94 4.48
N ILE A 466 1.85 10.20 4.57
CA ILE A 466 2.64 11.28 5.16
C ILE A 466 2.93 11.00 6.62
N GLN A 467 2.01 10.40 7.37
CA GLN A 467 2.25 10.04 8.76
C GLN A 467 3.27 8.91 8.90
N ILE A 468 3.27 7.91 8.02
CA ILE A 468 4.31 6.88 7.99
C ILE A 468 5.68 7.53 7.75
N LEU A 469 5.77 8.45 6.78
CA LEU A 469 6.97 9.22 6.51
C LEU A 469 7.40 10.05 7.73
N ALA A 470 6.46 10.78 8.36
CA ALA A 470 6.71 11.57 9.56
C ALA A 470 7.22 10.72 10.73
N LYS A 471 6.61 9.55 10.97
CA LYS A 471 7.06 8.61 12.01
C LYS A 471 8.48 8.13 11.76
N LYS A 472 8.88 7.90 10.50
CA LYS A 472 10.27 7.58 10.14
C LYS A 472 11.20 8.77 10.41
N LEU A 473 10.85 9.96 9.92
CA LEU A 473 11.65 11.19 10.01
C LEU A 473 11.87 11.67 11.46
N PHE A 474 10.83 11.60 12.29
CA PHE A 474 10.84 12.10 13.67
C PHE A 474 10.99 10.98 14.72
N SER A 475 11.34 9.76 14.29
CA SER A 475 11.51 8.59 15.17
C SER A 475 12.49 8.85 16.33
N ASN A 476 13.54 9.62 16.07
CA ASN A 476 14.58 9.96 17.05
C ASN A 476 14.42 11.36 17.69
N THR A 477 13.32 12.06 17.39
CA THR A 477 13.06 13.41 17.92
C THR A 477 12.33 13.31 19.26
N SER A 478 13.07 13.42 20.36
CA SER A 478 12.55 13.20 21.72
C SER A 478 11.39 14.11 22.14
N SER A 479 11.27 15.29 21.53
CA SER A 479 10.19 16.25 21.79
C SER A 479 8.84 15.76 21.26
N VAL A 480 8.82 14.93 20.21
CA VAL A 480 7.57 14.49 19.55
C VAL A 480 6.94 13.36 20.37
N LYS A 481 5.76 13.64 20.94
CA LYS A 481 4.99 12.74 21.82
C LYS A 481 3.67 12.28 21.19
N GLY A 482 3.40 12.58 19.93
CA GLY A 482 2.14 12.20 19.31
C GLY A 482 2.08 12.51 17.83
N TYR A 483 1.24 11.73 17.13
CA TYR A 483 0.97 11.88 15.71
C TYR A 483 -0.54 11.95 15.47
N ARG A 484 -0.95 12.86 14.60
CA ARG A 484 -2.34 13.06 14.18
C ARG A 484 -2.46 13.06 12.66
N LEU A 485 -3.65 12.79 12.17
CA LEU A 485 -4.02 12.94 10.77
C LEU A 485 -5.02 14.08 10.64
N LEU A 486 -4.89 14.88 9.59
CA LEU A 486 -5.90 15.84 9.18
C LEU A 486 -6.28 15.54 7.72
N ASN A 487 -7.55 15.29 7.46
CA ASN A 487 -8.07 15.12 6.11
C ASN A 487 -8.82 16.37 5.68
N LEU A 488 -8.26 17.15 4.74
CA LEU A 488 -8.94 18.32 4.17
C LEU A 488 -9.85 17.94 3.00
N GLY A 489 -9.64 16.76 2.40
CA GLY A 489 -10.46 16.27 1.30
C GLY A 489 -10.10 16.90 -0.05
N LYS A 490 -11.12 17.06 -0.90
CA LYS A 490 -11.01 17.57 -2.27
C LYS A 490 -10.90 19.09 -2.30
N PHE A 491 -9.96 19.64 -3.05
CA PHE A 491 -9.92 21.05 -3.42
C PHE A 491 -11.07 21.40 -4.37
N GLN A 492 -11.84 22.46 -4.09
CA GLN A 492 -13.18 22.66 -4.67
C GLN A 492 -13.46 24.08 -5.21
N ARG A 493 -12.43 24.88 -5.52
CA ARG A 493 -12.66 26.17 -6.20
C ARG A 493 -13.25 25.94 -7.61
N SER A 494 -14.11 26.85 -8.03
CA SER A 494 -14.84 26.76 -9.30
C SER A 494 -13.94 26.84 -10.53
N ASP A 495 -12.79 27.49 -10.42
CA ASP A 495 -11.76 27.63 -11.45
C ASP A 495 -10.81 26.42 -11.51
N CYS A 496 -11.04 25.37 -10.70
CA CYS A 496 -10.09 24.28 -10.58
C CYS A 496 -10.03 23.35 -11.77
N GLN A 497 -8.83 23.21 -12.30
CA GLN A 497 -8.50 22.27 -13.36
C GLN A 497 -7.61 21.16 -12.81
N SER A 498 -7.99 19.91 -13.01
CA SER A 498 -7.21 18.78 -12.47
C SER A 498 -5.77 18.71 -12.99
N SER A 499 -5.51 19.20 -14.21
CA SER A 499 -4.19 19.20 -14.85
C SER A 499 -3.31 20.39 -14.48
N GLN A 500 -3.85 21.40 -13.79
CA GLN A 500 -3.15 22.64 -13.46
C GLN A 500 -3.33 22.98 -11.98
N ASP A 501 -2.28 23.49 -11.35
CA ASP A 501 -2.38 23.97 -9.97
C ASP A 501 -2.74 25.44 -9.98
N ILE A 502 -3.88 25.80 -9.38
CA ILE A 502 -4.25 27.20 -9.16
C ILE A 502 -3.42 27.80 -8.02
N THR A 503 -3.11 26.97 -7.02
CA THR A 503 -2.31 27.36 -5.86
C THR A 503 -1.05 26.50 -5.80
N VAL A 504 0.03 27.08 -5.29
CA VAL A 504 1.31 26.36 -5.13
C VAL A 504 1.12 25.09 -4.27
N TYR A 505 0.13 25.10 -3.38
CA TYR A 505 -0.06 24.08 -2.35
C TYR A 505 -1.18 23.08 -2.62
N GLN A 506 -1.93 23.21 -3.73
CA GLN A 506 -3.06 22.36 -4.09
C GLN A 506 -2.76 20.84 -4.07
N ARG A 507 -1.50 20.47 -4.37
CA ARG A 507 -1.00 19.08 -4.37
C ARG A 507 0.27 18.88 -3.56
N SER A 508 0.58 19.82 -2.67
CA SER A 508 1.78 19.76 -1.84
C SER A 508 1.66 18.73 -0.72
N ILE A 509 2.81 18.32 -0.18
CA ILE A 509 2.89 17.49 1.02
C ILE A 509 3.12 18.39 2.22
N ILE A 510 2.21 18.32 3.19
CA ILE A 510 2.16 19.26 4.31
C ILE A 510 2.27 18.49 5.62
N ILE A 511 3.17 18.96 6.48
CA ILE A 511 3.28 18.54 7.88
C ILE A 511 3.12 19.77 8.76
N ILE A 512 2.33 19.64 9.84
CA ILE A 512 2.14 20.70 10.82
C ILE A 512 2.76 20.26 12.14
N GLY A 513 3.61 21.12 12.71
CA GLY A 513 4.20 20.93 14.02
C GLY A 513 3.37 21.64 15.09
N VAL A 514 3.17 21.00 16.23
CA VAL A 514 2.31 21.52 17.31
C VAL A 514 3.12 21.77 18.57
N ARG A 515 2.90 22.91 19.24
CA ARG A 515 3.34 23.18 20.61
C ARG A 515 2.15 23.62 21.46
N LYS A 516 1.75 22.80 22.42
CA LYS A 516 0.64 23.13 23.32
C LYS A 516 1.11 24.13 24.38
N LYS A 517 0.43 25.28 24.51
CA LYS A 517 0.71 26.27 25.56
C LYS A 517 -0.21 26.07 26.76
N SER A 518 -1.48 25.75 26.50
CA SER A 518 -2.48 25.50 27.54
C SER A 518 -2.75 24.00 27.71
N LYS A 519 -2.88 23.55 28.97
CA LYS A 519 -3.26 22.17 29.29
C LYS A 519 -4.72 21.91 28.86
N GLY A 520 -4.96 20.81 28.15
CA GLY A 520 -6.30 20.42 27.71
C GLY A 520 -6.90 21.32 26.62
N VAL A 521 -6.06 21.97 25.79
CA VAL A 521 -6.48 22.68 24.58
C VAL A 521 -7.13 21.72 23.57
N ILE A 522 -8.26 22.13 22.98
CA ILE A 522 -8.92 21.42 21.88
C ILE A 522 -8.17 21.75 20.59
N LEU A 523 -7.26 20.86 20.19
CA LEU A 523 -6.33 21.12 19.08
C LEU A 523 -7.03 21.39 17.74
N ASP A 524 -8.19 20.79 17.49
CA ASP A 524 -8.89 20.93 16.21
C ASP A 524 -9.42 22.36 16.05
N GLU A 525 -10.00 22.90 17.11
CA GLU A 525 -10.48 24.29 17.16
C GLU A 525 -9.32 25.27 17.09
N ALA A 526 -8.26 25.07 17.89
CA ALA A 526 -7.08 25.93 17.87
C ALA A 526 -6.36 25.92 16.52
N LEU A 527 -6.25 24.77 15.86
CA LEU A 527 -5.65 24.67 14.53
C LEU A 527 -6.52 25.37 13.49
N ARG A 528 -7.84 25.18 13.55
CA ARG A 528 -8.77 25.82 12.63
C ARG A 528 -8.74 27.35 12.77
N ASP A 529 -8.80 27.85 14.00
CA ASP A 529 -8.65 29.27 14.33
C ASP A 529 -7.36 29.84 13.73
N ARG A 530 -6.24 29.14 13.96
CA ARG A 530 -4.94 29.49 13.38
C ARG A 530 -4.99 29.56 11.85
N LEU A 531 -5.57 28.57 11.18
CA LEU A 531 -5.59 28.52 9.71
C LEU A 531 -6.47 29.62 9.08
N ILE A 532 -7.48 30.10 9.80
CA ILE A 532 -8.40 31.15 9.33
C ILE A 532 -7.85 32.54 9.61
N ASN A 533 -7.33 32.76 10.82
CA ASN A 533 -6.95 34.10 11.27
C ASN A 533 -5.52 34.49 10.86
N GLN A 534 -4.66 33.50 10.58
CA GLN A 534 -3.27 33.75 10.17
C GLN A 534 -2.82 32.86 9.00
N PRO A 535 -3.61 32.73 7.90
CA PRO A 535 -3.35 31.77 6.83
C PRO A 535 -1.91 31.86 6.30
N PHE A 536 -1.39 30.72 5.86
CA PHE A 536 -0.08 30.65 5.23
C PHE A 536 -0.22 30.81 3.71
N ALA A 537 0.57 31.72 3.13
CA ALA A 537 0.52 32.03 1.71
C ALA A 537 -0.92 32.23 1.16
N ASP A 538 -1.34 31.51 0.12
CA ASP A 538 -2.67 31.59 -0.49
C ASP A 538 -3.64 30.51 0.03
N PHE A 539 -3.30 29.80 1.10
CA PHE A 539 -4.14 28.74 1.66
C PHE A 539 -5.46 29.31 2.23
N LYS A 540 -6.58 28.74 1.79
CA LYS A 540 -7.90 28.98 2.38
C LYS A 540 -8.54 27.66 2.76
N LEU A 541 -9.01 27.56 3.99
CA LEU A 541 -9.57 26.31 4.49
C LEU A 541 -10.86 25.92 3.75
N ASP A 542 -11.68 26.91 3.38
CA ASP A 542 -12.97 26.70 2.69
C ASP A 542 -12.82 26.22 1.24
N ASP A 543 -11.61 26.34 0.67
CA ASP A 543 -11.29 25.76 -0.65
C ASP A 543 -11.25 24.23 -0.61
N TYR A 544 -11.46 23.60 0.55
CA TYR A 544 -11.41 22.15 0.73
C TYR A 544 -12.72 21.58 1.28
N SER A 545 -13.17 20.45 0.71
CA SER A 545 -14.49 19.85 0.99
C SER A 545 -14.75 19.40 2.44
N LEU A 546 -13.70 19.20 3.24
CA LEU A 546 -13.78 18.85 4.67
C LEU A 546 -13.20 19.97 5.56
N GLY A 547 -12.99 21.17 5.02
CA GLY A 547 -12.51 22.34 5.76
C GLY A 547 -13.58 23.04 6.61
N SER A 548 -14.85 22.67 6.45
CA SER A 548 -15.96 23.24 7.22
C SER A 548 -15.87 22.89 8.71
N ILE A 549 -16.46 23.73 9.58
CA ILE A 549 -16.38 23.56 11.03
C ILE A 549 -16.83 22.16 11.51
N ASP A 550 -17.90 21.62 10.91
CA ASP A 550 -18.46 20.30 11.30
C ASP A 550 -17.63 19.09 10.83
N LYS A 551 -16.67 19.31 9.92
CA LYS A 551 -15.90 18.24 9.27
C LYS A 551 -14.41 18.32 9.56
N PHE A 552 -13.93 19.45 10.08
CA PHE A 552 -12.53 19.67 10.40
C PHE A 552 -12.16 18.99 11.72
N ILE A 553 -11.64 17.76 11.63
CA ILE A 553 -11.30 16.94 12.79
C ILE A 553 -9.90 16.35 12.60
N THR A 554 -9.08 16.36 13.66
CA THR A 554 -7.80 15.64 13.65
C THR A 554 -7.90 14.30 14.38
N ILE A 555 -7.47 13.23 13.70
CA ILE A 555 -7.54 11.88 14.24
C ILE A 555 -6.22 11.55 14.91
N ARG A 556 -6.24 11.34 16.23
CA ARG A 556 -5.07 10.85 16.97
C ARG A 556 -4.88 9.37 16.68
N GLN A 557 -3.68 9.00 16.24
CA GLN A 557 -3.32 7.58 16.11
C GLN A 557 -2.41 7.15 17.26
N PRO A 558 -2.55 5.92 17.78
CA PRO A 558 -1.63 5.39 18.77
C PRO A 558 -0.20 5.37 18.22
N ILE A 559 0.76 5.72 19.10
CA ILE A 559 2.17 5.70 18.76
C ILE A 559 2.62 4.23 18.81
N LEU A 560 2.67 3.58 17.65
CA LEU A 560 3.43 2.34 17.52
C LEU A 560 4.91 2.74 17.46
N ILE A 561 5.58 2.78 18.61
CA ILE A 561 7.03 3.00 18.69
C ILE A 561 7.69 1.69 18.21
N PRO A 562 8.40 1.68 17.08
CA PRO A 562 9.23 0.54 16.74
C PRO A 562 10.45 0.57 17.67
N GLY A 563 10.52 -0.37 18.62
CA GLY A 563 11.76 -0.67 19.32
C GLY A 563 12.02 0.07 20.64
N LYS A 564 11.06 0.05 21.59
CA LYS A 564 11.42 -0.12 23.00
C LYS A 564 10.61 -1.28 23.58
N ARG A 565 11.37 -2.20 24.16
CA ARG A 565 11.05 -3.60 24.45
C ARG A 565 9.92 -3.78 25.44
#